data_AF-A0A7C1YST0-F1
#
_entry.id   AF-A0A7C1YST0-F1
#
_cell.length_a   1.000
_cell.length_b   1.000
_cell.length_c   1.000
_cell.angle_alpha   90.00
_cell.angle_beta   90.00
_cell.angle_gamma   90.00
#
_symmetry.space_group_name_H-M   'P 1'
#
loop_
_entity.id
_entity.type
_entity.pdbx_description
1 polymer ?
#
loop_
_entity_poly.entity_id
_entity_poly.type
_entity_poly.pdbx_seq_one_letter_code
_entity_poly.pdbx_strand_id
1 'polypeptide(L)'
;MSDDYQTYQGVVYPWHCDHMGHMNVMHYVGKFDEATWSLFSDMGLTGRRMRDEKKGMVAVEQNIQYKGELMPGDVVAVQSE
;
A
#
# COMPACT_ATOMS: atom_id res chain seq x y z
N MET A 1 -3.26 4.13 -22.89
CA MET A 1 -3.68 4.32 -21.49
C MET A 1 -4.01 2.93 -21.00
N SER A 2 -3.08 2.32 -20.26
CA SER A 2 -3.40 1.09 -19.52
C SER A 2 -4.48 1.45 -18.51
N ASP A 3 -5.48 0.61 -18.31
CA ASP A 3 -6.40 0.80 -17.19
C ASP A 3 -5.59 0.55 -15.91
N ASP A 4 -5.29 1.61 -15.17
CA ASP A 4 -4.57 1.52 -13.91
C ASP A 4 -5.37 0.64 -12.92
N TYR A 5 -4.79 -0.48 -12.49
CA TYR A 5 -5.47 -1.45 -11.64
C TYR A 5 -5.43 -1.01 -10.18
N GLN A 6 -6.56 -0.55 -9.63
CA GLN A 6 -6.63 -0.10 -8.24
C GLN A 6 -6.57 -1.28 -7.27
N THR A 7 -5.52 -1.33 -6.45
CA THR A 7 -5.23 -2.40 -5.49
C THR A 7 -5.41 -1.97 -4.04
N TYR A 8 -5.60 -0.68 -3.79
CA TYR A 8 -5.98 -0.16 -2.46
C TYR A 8 -6.76 1.14 -2.56
N GLN A 9 -7.68 1.35 -1.63
CA GLN A 9 -8.31 2.64 -1.36
C GLN A 9 -8.50 2.81 0.15
N GLY A 10 -8.13 3.97 0.67
CA GLY A 10 -8.25 4.24 2.09
C GLY A 10 -8.13 5.72 2.44
N VAL A 11 -8.22 6.01 3.72
CA VAL A 11 -8.16 7.38 4.28
C VAL A 11 -6.87 7.57 5.06
N VAL A 12 -6.39 8.82 5.11
CA VAL A 12 -5.35 9.25 6.05
C VAL A 12 -6.01 9.61 7.38
N TYR A 13 -5.82 8.78 8.41
CA TYR A 13 -6.35 9.05 9.75
C TYR A 13 -5.42 9.97 10.55
N PRO A 14 -5.93 10.68 11.58
CA PRO A 14 -5.11 11.57 12.41
C PRO A 14 -3.90 10.89 13.06
N TRP A 15 -4.01 9.61 13.44
CA TRP A 15 -2.90 8.84 14.01
C TRP A 15 -1.87 8.37 12.98
N HIS A 16 -2.12 8.57 11.69
CA HIS A 16 -1.10 8.43 10.66
C HIS A 16 -0.22 9.69 10.52
N CYS A 17 -0.64 10.80 11.13
CA CYS A 17 0.06 12.07 10.99
C CYS A 17 1.10 12.23 12.10
N ASP A 18 2.21 12.87 11.75
CA ASP A 18 3.22 13.27 12.73
C ASP A 18 2.89 14.63 13.35
N HIS A 19 3.83 15.15 14.15
CA HIS A 19 3.69 16.42 14.85
C HIS A 19 3.62 17.64 13.90
N MET A 20 3.99 17.51 12.62
CA MET A 20 3.83 18.56 11.62
C MET A 20 2.40 18.59 11.05
N GLY A 21 1.59 17.58 11.33
CA GLY A 21 0.20 17.48 10.90
C GLY A 21 0.00 16.80 9.55
N HIS A 22 1.06 16.25 8.96
CA HIS A 22 1.03 15.53 7.67
C HIS A 22 1.25 14.04 7.89
N MET A 23 0.78 13.21 6.95
CA MET A 23 0.99 11.77 7.03
C MET A 23 2.48 11.45 7.15
N ASN A 24 2.85 10.74 8.22
CA ASN A 24 4.21 10.33 8.44
C ASN A 24 4.67 9.37 7.33
N VAL A 25 5.94 9.52 6.94
CA VAL A 25 6.62 8.73 5.92
C VAL A 25 6.43 7.22 6.09
N MET A 26 6.40 6.70 7.33
CA MET A 26 6.21 5.27 7.59
C MET A 26 4.86 4.72 7.08
N HIS A 27 3.81 5.55 7.06
CA HIS A 27 2.48 5.12 6.64
C HIS A 27 2.33 5.00 5.12
N TYR A 28 3.23 5.61 4.33
CA TYR A 28 3.25 5.38 2.88
C TYR A 28 3.61 3.91 2.58
N VAL A 29 4.63 3.38 3.25
CA VAL A 29 5.05 1.97 3.12
C VAL A 29 3.88 1.04 3.44
N GLY A 30 3.16 1.30 4.53
CA GLY A 30 2.00 0.49 4.92
C GLY A 30 0.90 0.46 3.86
N LYS A 31 0.56 1.60 3.26
CA LYS A 31 -0.46 1.68 2.20
C LYS A 31 -0.04 0.92 0.93
N PHE A 32 1.24 1.00 0.55
CA PHE A 32 1.76 0.21 -0.57
C PHE A 32 1.84 -1.30 -0.25
N ASP A 33 2.12 -1.68 1.00
CA ASP A 33 2.11 -3.08 1.41
C ASP A 33 0.68 -3.67 1.37
N GLU A 34 -0.31 -2.94 1.88
CA GLU A 34 -1.73 -3.30 1.80
C GLU A 34 -2.16 -3.52 0.33
N ALA A 35 -1.76 -2.61 -0.56
CA ALA A 35 -2.00 -2.73 -2.00
C ALA A 35 -1.30 -3.95 -2.61
N THR A 36 -0.06 -4.22 -2.23
CA THR A 36 0.73 -5.38 -2.69
C THR A 36 0.06 -6.69 -2.29
N TRP A 37 -0.49 -6.80 -1.08
CA TRP A 37 -1.23 -7.98 -0.64
C TRP A 37 -2.56 -8.16 -1.40
N SER A 38 -3.26 -7.07 -1.72
CA SER A 38 -4.44 -7.15 -2.59
C SER A 38 -4.04 -7.70 -3.96
N LEU A 39 -3.02 -7.11 -4.60
CA LEU A 39 -2.51 -7.54 -5.90
C LEU A 39 -2.14 -9.03 -5.90
N PHE A 40 -1.43 -9.51 -4.88
CA PHE A 40 -1.10 -10.93 -4.74
C PHE A 40 -2.35 -11.80 -4.62
N SER A 41 -3.33 -11.38 -3.82
CA SER A 41 -4.60 -12.09 -3.70
C SER A 41 -5.32 -12.19 -5.04
N ASP A 42 -5.36 -11.11 -5.81
CA ASP A 42 -6.01 -11.04 -7.13
C ASP A 42 -5.31 -11.92 -8.18
N MET A 43 -3.99 -12.10 -8.04
CA MET A 43 -3.20 -13.06 -8.84
C MET A 43 -3.27 -14.51 -8.33
N GLY A 44 -4.08 -14.79 -7.30
CA GLY A 44 -4.23 -16.12 -6.71
C GLY A 44 -3.11 -16.53 -5.72
N LEU A 45 -2.19 -15.61 -5.42
CA LEU A 45 -1.18 -15.74 -4.37
C LEU A 45 -1.79 -15.34 -3.02
N THR A 46 -2.86 -16.02 -2.63
CA THR A 46 -3.55 -15.74 -1.36
C THR A 46 -2.68 -16.15 -0.17
N GLY A 47 -2.88 -15.49 0.98
CA GLY A 47 -2.19 -15.85 2.22
C GLY A 47 -2.43 -17.30 2.66
N ARG A 48 -3.60 -17.89 2.36
CA ARG A 48 -3.87 -19.32 2.59
C ARG A 48 -2.97 -20.20 1.75
N ARG A 49 -2.94 -19.96 0.43
CA ARG A 49 -2.10 -20.71 -0.50
C ARG A 49 -0.63 -20.65 -0.10
N MET A 50 -0.12 -19.46 0.24
CA MET A 50 1.27 -19.29 0.67
C MET A 50 1.60 -20.14 1.91
N ARG A 51 0.72 -20.18 2.91
CA ARG A 51 0.90 -21.03 4.10
C ARG A 51 0.86 -22.51 3.75
N ASP A 52 -0.13 -22.93 2.95
CA ASP A 52 -0.31 -24.34 2.55
C ASP A 52 0.89 -24.84 1.73
N GLU A 53 1.43 -24.00 0.84
CA GLU A 53 2.59 -24.31 -0.01
C GLU A 53 3.94 -24.00 0.65
N LYS A 54 3.96 -23.48 1.89
CA LYS A 54 5.17 -23.03 2.60
C LYS A 54 6.03 -22.05 1.79
N LYS A 55 5.36 -21.09 1.15
CA LYS A 55 5.98 -19.99 0.41
C LYS A 55 5.79 -18.67 1.14
N GLY A 56 6.65 -17.71 0.86
CA GLY A 56 6.55 -16.34 1.34
C GLY A 56 6.96 -15.36 0.25
N MET A 57 6.53 -14.11 0.40
CA MET A 57 6.94 -13.01 -0.46
C MET A 57 7.89 -12.11 0.32
N VAL A 58 8.85 -11.53 -0.39
CA VAL A 58 9.80 -10.58 0.18
C VAL A 58 9.96 -9.42 -0.79
N ALA A 59 9.85 -8.20 -0.28
CA ALA A 59 10.28 -7.02 -1.02
C ALA A 59 11.81 -6.99 -0.99
N VAL A 60 12.45 -7.21 -2.13
CA VAL A 60 13.92 -7.18 -2.26
C VAL A 60 14.43 -5.74 -2.30
N GLU A 61 13.66 -4.85 -2.92
CA GLU A 61 13.97 -3.43 -3.06
C GLU A 61 12.67 -2.63 -2.99
N GLN A 62 12.74 -1.44 -2.39
CA GLN A 62 11.64 -0.49 -2.35
C GLN A 62 12.17 0.92 -2.59
N ASN A 63 11.61 1.58 -3.61
CA ASN A 63 11.91 2.96 -3.96
C ASN A 63 10.63 3.79 -3.87
N ILE A 64 10.56 4.72 -2.91
CA ILE A 64 9.39 5.58 -2.72
C ILE A 64 9.77 7.02 -3.05
N GLN A 65 8.97 7.66 -3.91
CA GLN A 65 9.06 9.08 -4.20
C GLN A 65 7.90 9.82 -3.54
N TYR A 66 8.22 10.76 -2.64
CA TYR A 66 7.24 11.61 -1.98
C TYR A 66 7.01 12.86 -2.83
N LYS A 67 5.80 13.00 -3.39
CA LYS A 67 5.46 14.08 -4.34
C LYS A 67 4.60 15.18 -3.74
N GLY A 68 3.97 14.92 -2.61
CA GLY A 68 3.08 15.86 -1.93
C GLY A 68 2.79 15.38 -0.52
N GLU A 69 2.39 16.31 0.32
CA GLU A 69 1.97 16.04 1.69
C GLU A 69 0.50 15.62 1.70
N LEU A 70 0.17 14.66 2.56
CA LEU A 70 -1.20 14.19 2.74
C LEU A 70 -1.70 14.57 4.13
N MET A 71 -2.94 15.02 4.19
CA MET A 71 -3.59 15.59 5.36
C MET A 71 -4.59 14.59 5.98
N PRO A 72 -4.93 14.73 7.27
CA PRO A 72 -6.03 13.98 7.86
C PRO A 72 -7.32 14.14 7.04
N GLY A 73 -7.95 13.02 6.70
CA GLY A 73 -9.18 12.98 5.91
C GLY A 73 -8.97 12.80 4.40
N ASP A 74 -7.74 12.92 3.89
CA ASP A 74 -7.46 12.67 2.48
C ASP A 74 -7.78 11.22 2.12
N VAL A 75 -8.49 11.04 1.01
CA VAL A 75 -8.75 9.74 0.40
C VAL A 75 -7.66 9.47 -0.63
N VAL A 76 -7.00 8.33 -0.48
CA VAL A 76 -5.90 7.91 -1.37
C VAL A 76 -6.20 6.54 -1.96
N ALA A 77 -5.73 6.35 -3.18
CA ALA A 77 -5.72 5.06 -3.86
C ALA A 77 -4.29 4.68 -4.23
N VAL A 78 -4.02 3.38 -4.26
CA VAL A 78 -2.80 2.83 -4.87
C VAL A 78 -3.22 2.04 -6.10
N GLN A 79 -2.49 2.27 -7.18
CA GLN A 79 -2.64 1.58 -8.45
C GLN A 79 -1.41 0.73 -8.72
N SER A 80 -1.59 -0.38 -9.43
CA SER A 80 -0.54 -1.31 -9.82
C SER A 80 -0.57 -1.52 -11.33
N GLU A 81 0.61 -1.72 -11.92
CA GLU A 81 0.85 -1.92 -13.35
C GLU A 81 1.68 -3.19 -13.63
#